data_AF-A0A2D6CXJ1-F1
#
_entry.id   AF-A0A2D6CXJ1-F1
#
_cell.length_a   1.000
_cell.length_b   1.000
_cell.length_c   1.000
_cell.angle_alpha   90.00
_cell.angle_beta   90.00
_cell.angle_gamma   90.00
#
_symmetry.space_group_name_H-M   'P 1'
#
loop_
_entity.id
_entity.type
_entity.pdbx_description
1 polymer ?
#
loop_
_entity_poly.entity_id
_entity_poly.type
_entity_poly.pdbx_seq_one_letter_code
_entity_poly.pdbx_strand_id
1 'polypeptide(L)'
;MFRAGLRWAATLALCATAATATARGETMDTTDLRYGFRHDPMKFVEESDTLQAAIVRKFVFDRATPRDEELLQAEIDKVLEQQREDGSFGDTTEQTGARINELHRFGFDMDALEAQRAADALLAQYRAGKQNEEWYTGEGCLNGRALHALLRTGRYDAPETLLSLNWLAEPPEKMIGDYIGCPWTQEIIVNCVWDGREVAPMDDFIDRTFAWMRDSMSDAGQISYKDPWSFIFAAGYTGAPAGEEIVRKQLPMILRGQRPDGGWHWNSRWVFLALKNYGLFETLRELPPLPPDWEQSQAVSLPDGDYRDLTWDGERFWTIDSDAGRLVSVSPDGAVSRAGFDAPEKAQGVAAWDSGLAVVVAGEPPRVVVFDAITGEERRAVDLKKLSWAGSATRVGDALWVGDDFYGCAFEIDLDAPDEAKGRGVAGPSPGGLTAARDGIWHADRMAELLIKSDVDGKLLAFADLPFGVETRGIAWDGDTLWAVDNDQDRIVAIAPNTRAVGALDAAESQRVDTSSVSLAADGLRQDGFALAFVEAARLLGRDVDYSTARALSGNAFSHRLGSEAACAAWWHAASRDHGIRDAAEALGLRVRQIADEGFTGDPDDAAGM
;
A
#
# COMPACT_ATOMS: atom_id res chain seq x y z
N MET A 1 -38.37 25.81 -23.07
CA MET A 1 -38.08 24.43 -22.61
C MET A 1 -36.73 23.90 -23.11
N PHE A 2 -36.36 24.04 -24.39
CA PHE A 2 -35.08 23.53 -24.93
C PHE A 2 -33.79 24.05 -24.26
N ARG A 3 -33.74 25.31 -23.80
CA ARG A 3 -32.56 25.87 -23.09
C ARG A 3 -32.36 25.36 -21.66
N ALA A 4 -33.40 24.80 -21.02
CA ALA A 4 -33.27 24.22 -19.68
C ALA A 4 -32.77 22.77 -19.76
N GLY A 5 -33.24 21.97 -20.72
CA GLY A 5 -32.74 20.61 -20.95
C GLY A 5 -31.28 20.54 -21.42
N LEU A 6 -30.80 21.54 -22.17
CA LEU A 6 -29.41 21.59 -22.64
C LEU A 6 -28.38 21.91 -21.54
N ARG A 7 -28.75 22.70 -20.52
CA ARG A 7 -27.88 22.91 -19.36
C ARG A 7 -27.68 21.61 -18.57
N TRP A 8 -28.70 20.76 -18.51
CA TRP A 8 -28.61 19.47 -17.81
C TRP A 8 -27.85 18.41 -18.60
N ALA A 9 -27.98 18.34 -19.93
CA ALA A 9 -27.20 17.42 -20.77
C ALA A 9 -25.70 17.76 -20.81
N ALA A 10 -25.34 19.04 -20.76
CA ALA A 10 -23.94 19.47 -20.64
C ALA A 10 -23.36 19.18 -19.24
N THR A 11 -24.16 19.32 -18.18
CA THR A 11 -23.76 18.95 -16.81
C THR A 11 -23.70 17.42 -16.61
N LEU A 12 -24.52 16.64 -17.32
CA LEU A 12 -24.46 15.17 -17.34
C LEU A 12 -23.28 14.60 -18.15
N ALA A 13 -22.72 15.38 -19.08
CA ALA A 13 -21.62 14.95 -19.95
C ALA A 13 -20.23 15.47 -19.53
N LEU A 14 -20.15 16.36 -18.54
CA LEU A 14 -18.89 16.98 -18.09
C LEU A 14 -18.71 16.87 -16.58
N CYS A 15 -18.42 15.65 -16.13
CA CYS A 15 -17.61 15.37 -14.93
C CYS A 15 -16.71 14.16 -15.23
N ALA A 16 -15.76 14.35 -16.14
CA ALA A 16 -14.49 13.64 -16.15
C ALA A 16 -13.48 14.69 -15.63
N THR A 17 -12.65 14.48 -14.62
CA THR A 17 -11.81 13.33 -14.29
C THR A 17 -11.30 13.52 -12.84
N ALA A 18 -11.35 12.48 -12.00
CA ALA A 18 -10.43 12.21 -10.86
C ALA A 18 -11.06 11.22 -9.87
N ALA A 19 -12.39 11.23 -9.74
CA ALA A 19 -13.14 10.58 -8.66
C ALA A 19 -12.92 9.07 -8.44
N THR A 20 -12.71 8.33 -9.53
CA THR A 20 -12.59 6.88 -9.49
C THR A 20 -11.17 6.40 -9.75
N ALA A 21 -10.24 7.28 -10.13
CA ALA A 21 -8.85 6.90 -10.35
C ALA A 21 -8.17 6.54 -9.02
N THR A 22 -8.36 7.37 -8.00
CA THR A 22 -7.85 7.14 -6.64
C THR A 22 -8.55 6.00 -5.92
N ALA A 23 -9.86 5.77 -6.16
CA ALA A 23 -10.60 4.68 -5.52
C ALA A 23 -10.55 3.32 -6.27
N ARG A 24 -10.26 3.30 -7.59
CA ARG A 24 -10.10 2.06 -8.40
C ARG A 24 -8.64 1.74 -8.73
N GLY A 25 -7.69 2.26 -7.95
CA GLY A 25 -6.27 1.92 -8.12
C GLY A 25 -5.77 2.08 -9.54
N GLU A 26 -6.23 3.12 -10.27
CA GLU A 26 -5.54 3.47 -11.50
C GLU A 26 -4.11 3.77 -11.10
N THR A 27 -3.18 2.99 -11.65
CA THR A 27 -1.76 3.28 -11.55
C THR A 27 -1.57 4.73 -11.90
N MET A 28 -1.01 5.49 -10.95
CA MET A 28 -0.41 6.76 -11.34
C MET A 28 0.54 6.43 -12.47
N ASP A 29 0.22 6.87 -13.69
CA ASP A 29 1.23 6.91 -14.73
C ASP A 29 2.39 7.69 -14.10
N THR A 30 3.51 7.01 -13.90
CA THR A 30 4.68 7.55 -13.19
C THR A 30 5.24 8.83 -13.83
N THR A 31 4.73 9.18 -15.02
CA THR A 31 5.01 10.42 -15.75
C THR A 31 4.03 11.57 -15.45
N ASP A 32 2.86 11.33 -14.86
CA ASP A 32 1.83 12.33 -14.55
C ASP A 32 1.76 12.60 -13.03
N LEU A 33 2.82 13.22 -12.49
CA LEU A 33 2.86 13.67 -11.10
C LEU A 33 1.89 14.85 -10.90
N ARG A 34 0.66 14.55 -10.51
CA ARG A 34 -0.36 15.57 -10.22
C ARG A 34 -0.28 16.17 -8.82
N TYR A 35 0.29 15.42 -7.88
CA TYR A 35 0.38 15.80 -6.48
C TYR A 35 1.78 15.62 -5.92
N GLY A 36 2.06 16.46 -4.94
CA GLY A 36 3.26 16.47 -4.14
C GLY A 36 3.06 15.80 -2.78
N PHE A 37 3.93 16.19 -1.85
CA PHE A 37 3.84 15.76 -0.46
C PHE A 37 2.50 16.16 0.17
N ARG A 38 1.92 15.25 0.96
CA ARG A 38 0.71 15.52 1.73
C ARG A 38 0.94 16.54 2.83
N HIS A 39 2.06 16.40 3.52
CA HIS A 39 2.53 17.26 4.58
C HIS A 39 3.86 17.89 4.15
N ASP A 40 4.14 19.13 4.55
CA ASP A 40 5.40 19.76 4.17
C ASP A 40 6.58 18.97 4.76
N PRO A 41 7.42 18.30 3.95
CA PRO A 41 8.53 17.52 4.47
C PRO A 41 9.60 18.41 5.12
N MET A 42 9.66 19.70 4.78
CA MET A 42 10.61 20.62 5.41
C MET A 42 10.22 20.94 6.85
N LYS A 43 8.94 20.83 7.22
CA LYS A 43 8.54 20.93 8.62
C LYS A 43 9.25 19.89 9.48
N PHE A 44 9.30 18.63 9.02
CA PHE A 44 10.08 17.58 9.68
C PHE A 44 11.56 17.94 9.75
N VAL A 45 12.15 18.36 8.62
CA VAL A 45 13.58 18.69 8.53
C VAL A 45 13.96 19.90 9.40
N GLU A 46 13.09 20.88 9.57
CA GLU A 46 13.42 22.17 10.20
C GLU A 46 12.97 22.24 11.67
N GLU A 47 11.84 21.61 12.01
CA GLU A 47 11.20 21.76 13.32
C GLU A 47 11.35 20.53 14.23
N SER A 48 11.53 19.33 13.68
CA SER A 48 11.61 18.10 14.48
C SER A 48 12.95 17.99 15.21
N ASP A 49 12.91 17.71 16.51
CA ASP A 49 14.05 17.47 17.39
C ASP A 49 14.35 15.96 17.56
N THR A 50 13.76 15.13 16.73
CA THR A 50 13.98 13.68 16.74
C THR A 50 15.36 13.31 16.18
N LEU A 51 15.89 12.15 16.60
CA LEU A 51 17.11 11.57 16.04
C LEU A 51 17.02 11.37 14.51
N GLN A 52 15.85 10.99 14.01
CA GLN A 52 15.61 10.76 12.58
C GLN A 52 15.74 12.07 11.78
N ALA A 53 15.24 13.18 12.31
CA ALA A 53 15.40 14.49 11.69
C ALA A 53 16.86 14.97 11.75
N ALA A 54 17.57 14.72 12.86
CA ALA A 54 19.01 14.98 12.97
C ALA A 54 19.83 14.23 11.91
N ILE A 55 19.53 12.93 11.70
CA ILE A 55 20.14 12.11 10.64
C ILE A 55 19.86 12.70 9.26
N VAL A 56 18.62 13.11 8.95
CA VAL A 56 18.27 13.71 7.65
C VAL A 56 19.00 15.04 7.44
N ARG A 57 19.00 15.92 8.44
CA ARG A 57 19.72 17.21 8.37
C ARG A 57 21.21 17.01 8.13
N LYS A 58 21.86 16.10 8.86
CA LYS A 58 23.30 15.83 8.72
C LYS A 58 23.64 15.18 7.39
N PHE A 59 23.03 14.03 7.08
CA PHE A 59 23.51 13.18 5.97
C PHE A 59 22.83 13.46 4.64
N VAL A 60 21.68 14.12 4.61
CA VAL A 60 20.98 14.42 3.36
C VAL A 60 21.12 15.90 2.99
N PHE A 61 20.95 16.81 3.94
CA PHE A 61 20.92 18.25 3.66
C PHE A 61 22.20 19.01 3.98
N ASP A 62 23.16 18.41 4.68
CA ASP A 62 24.38 19.08 5.16
C ASP A 62 24.06 20.34 5.99
N ARG A 63 23.12 20.18 6.93
CA ARG A 63 22.55 21.27 7.77
C ARG A 63 22.39 20.85 9.23
N ALA A 64 23.27 20.02 9.75
CA ALA A 64 23.25 19.62 11.16
C ALA A 64 23.37 20.84 12.09
N THR A 65 22.57 20.86 13.14
CA THR A 65 22.63 21.83 14.23
C THR A 65 23.50 21.28 15.38
N PRO A 66 23.95 22.12 16.34
CA PRO A 66 24.64 21.62 17.52
C PRO A 66 23.83 20.57 18.30
N ARG A 67 22.50 20.71 18.34
CA ARG A 67 21.61 19.74 18.96
C ARG A 67 21.59 18.40 18.23
N ASP A 68 21.70 18.41 16.89
CA ASP A 68 21.76 17.18 16.10
C ASP A 68 23.04 16.39 16.40
N GLU A 69 24.17 17.10 16.54
CA GLU A 69 25.43 16.47 16.91
C GLU A 69 25.37 15.88 18.32
N GLU A 70 24.73 16.56 19.28
CA GLU A 70 24.48 15.99 20.62
C GLU A 70 23.65 14.71 20.57
N LEU A 71 22.55 14.70 19.80
CA LEU A 71 21.68 13.53 19.66
C LEU A 71 22.39 12.35 19.02
N LEU A 72 23.14 12.60 17.95
CA LEU A 72 23.91 11.58 17.24
C LEU A 72 25.04 11.04 18.12
N GLN A 73 25.77 11.92 18.82
CA GLN A 73 26.84 11.51 19.72
C GLN A 73 26.29 10.68 20.89
N ALA A 74 25.13 11.04 21.45
CA ALA A 74 24.53 10.27 22.53
C ALA A 74 24.19 8.83 22.11
N GLU A 75 23.71 8.62 20.88
CA GLU A 75 23.46 7.26 20.37
C GLU A 75 24.75 6.52 20.01
N ILE A 76 25.77 7.21 19.49
CA ILE A 76 27.11 6.63 19.29
C ILE A 76 27.68 6.15 20.63
N ASP A 77 27.66 6.98 21.67
CA ASP A 77 28.17 6.66 23.00
C ASP A 77 27.46 5.44 23.57
N LYS A 78 26.12 5.41 23.49
CA LYS A 78 25.29 4.27 23.92
C LYS A 78 25.61 2.96 23.18
N VAL A 79 25.98 3.03 21.90
CA VAL A 79 26.45 1.84 21.17
C VAL A 79 27.83 1.45 21.66
N LEU A 80 28.78 2.38 21.75
CA LEU A 80 30.16 2.12 22.19
C LEU A 80 30.25 1.60 23.63
N GLU A 81 29.36 2.00 24.53
CA GLU A 81 29.25 1.46 25.89
C GLU A 81 29.00 -0.05 25.92
N GLN A 82 28.46 -0.63 24.84
CA GLN A 82 28.24 -2.07 24.70
C GLN A 82 29.48 -2.80 24.16
N GLN A 83 30.53 -2.09 23.75
CA GLN A 83 31.75 -2.69 23.24
C GLN A 83 32.50 -3.41 24.38
N ARG A 84 32.79 -4.69 24.16
CA ARG A 84 33.56 -5.51 25.10
C ARG A 84 35.05 -5.19 25.01
N GLU A 85 35.82 -5.66 26.00
CA GLU A 85 37.28 -5.43 26.04
C GLU A 85 38.01 -6.03 24.81
N ASP A 86 37.48 -7.09 24.20
CA ASP A 86 38.03 -7.66 22.97
C ASP A 86 37.65 -6.89 21.69
N GLY A 87 36.83 -5.84 21.81
CA GLY A 87 36.33 -5.03 20.69
C GLY A 87 34.98 -5.49 20.12
N SER A 88 34.50 -6.68 20.47
CA SER A 88 33.22 -7.20 19.98
C SER A 88 32.01 -6.54 20.65
N PHE A 89 30.83 -6.63 20.01
CA PHE A 89 29.55 -6.20 20.60
C PHE A 89 28.63 -7.38 20.98
N GLY A 90 29.15 -8.60 20.96
CA GLY A 90 28.36 -9.80 21.14
C GLY A 90 29.19 -11.06 20.97
N ASP A 91 28.51 -12.19 20.88
CA ASP A 91 29.13 -13.51 20.74
C ASP A 91 29.23 -13.98 19.29
N THR A 92 28.58 -13.27 18.36
CA THR A 92 28.50 -13.64 16.94
C THR A 92 28.94 -12.52 16.02
N THR A 93 29.34 -12.88 14.79
CA THR A 93 29.68 -11.92 13.74
C THR A 93 28.51 -11.01 13.38
N GLU A 94 27.27 -11.51 13.43
CA GLU A 94 26.06 -10.74 13.14
C GLU A 94 25.84 -9.62 14.16
N GLN A 95 26.00 -9.91 15.46
CA GLN A 95 25.86 -8.91 16.53
C GLN A 95 26.92 -7.82 16.43
N THR A 96 28.19 -8.20 16.23
CA THR A 96 29.28 -7.24 16.07
C THR A 96 29.12 -6.41 14.79
N GLY A 97 28.79 -7.06 13.67
CA GLY A 97 28.56 -6.39 12.38
C GLY A 97 27.39 -5.42 12.42
N ALA A 98 26.27 -5.79 13.07
CA ALA A 98 25.11 -4.92 13.22
C ALA A 98 25.46 -3.62 13.96
N ARG A 99 26.24 -3.68 15.05
CA ARG A 99 26.64 -2.49 15.81
C ARG A 99 27.66 -1.61 15.06
N ILE A 100 28.58 -2.19 14.30
CA ILE A 100 29.46 -1.41 13.40
C ILE A 100 28.63 -0.63 12.37
N ASN A 101 27.65 -1.31 11.75
CA ASN A 101 26.77 -0.68 10.77
C ASN A 101 25.89 0.43 11.38
N GLU A 102 25.49 0.28 12.64
CA GLU A 102 24.76 1.29 13.42
C GLU A 102 25.63 2.50 13.76
N LEU A 103 26.89 2.29 14.18
CA LEU A 103 27.86 3.38 14.37
C LEU A 103 28.05 4.20 13.09
N HIS A 104 28.24 3.52 11.95
CA HIS A 104 28.32 4.19 10.65
C HIS A 104 27.02 4.95 10.31
N ARG A 105 25.85 4.38 10.63
CA ARG A 105 24.55 5.05 10.40
C ARG A 105 24.46 6.39 11.12
N PHE A 106 25.06 6.52 12.30
CA PHE A 106 25.12 7.77 13.08
C PHE A 106 26.31 8.67 12.74
N GLY A 107 27.15 8.28 11.78
CA GLY A 107 28.31 9.05 11.31
C GLY A 107 29.53 8.95 12.22
N PHE A 108 29.67 7.85 12.96
CA PHE A 108 30.92 7.54 13.64
C PHE A 108 32.04 7.34 12.61
N ASP A 109 33.25 7.76 12.96
CA ASP A 109 34.43 7.58 12.12
C ASP A 109 34.82 6.09 12.09
N MET A 110 34.72 5.47 10.92
CA MET A 110 35.05 4.05 10.77
C MET A 110 36.56 3.76 10.82
N ASP A 111 37.41 4.79 10.74
CA ASP A 111 38.85 4.67 10.96
C ASP A 111 39.24 4.80 12.45
N ALA A 112 38.29 5.15 13.32
CA ALA A 112 38.52 5.24 14.76
C ALA A 112 38.93 3.89 15.35
N LEU A 113 39.78 3.92 16.39
CA LEU A 113 40.34 2.73 17.02
C LEU A 113 39.26 1.73 17.47
N GLU A 114 38.13 2.24 17.98
CA GLU A 114 37.00 1.45 18.44
C GLU A 114 36.34 0.65 17.29
N ALA A 115 36.10 1.29 16.14
CA ALA A 115 35.54 0.62 14.96
C ALA A 115 36.52 -0.42 14.39
N GLN A 116 37.80 -0.08 14.35
CA GLN A 116 38.86 -0.97 13.87
C GLN A 116 39.04 -2.20 14.76
N ARG A 117 39.00 -2.03 16.10
CA ARG A 117 38.98 -3.14 17.05
C ARG A 117 37.75 -4.02 16.88
N ALA A 118 36.58 -3.43 16.62
CA ALA A 118 35.36 -4.20 16.38
C ALA A 118 35.46 -5.03 15.09
N ALA A 119 36.03 -4.48 14.02
CA ALA A 119 36.26 -5.20 12.77
C ALA A 119 37.24 -6.39 12.96
N ASP A 120 38.31 -6.19 13.73
CA ASP A 120 39.26 -7.26 14.05
C ASP A 120 38.61 -8.35 14.92
N ALA A 121 37.80 -7.96 15.90
CA ALA A 121 37.03 -8.88 16.73
C ALA A 121 36.01 -9.69 15.89
N LEU A 122 35.35 -9.05 14.93
CA LEU A 122 34.43 -9.69 13.99
C LEU A 122 35.14 -10.76 13.14
N LEU A 123 36.31 -10.45 12.58
CA LEU A 123 37.12 -11.44 11.85
C LEU A 123 37.56 -12.59 12.75
N ALA A 124 37.93 -12.32 14.01
CA ALA A 124 38.28 -13.36 14.97
C ALA A 124 37.09 -14.26 15.31
N GLN A 125 35.89 -13.69 15.49
CA GLN A 125 34.64 -14.43 15.67
C GLN A 125 34.34 -15.32 14.47
N TYR A 126 34.46 -14.79 13.26
CA TYR A 126 34.25 -15.54 12.02
C TYR A 126 35.18 -16.76 11.95
N ARG A 127 36.48 -16.55 12.14
CA ARG A 127 37.51 -17.62 12.10
C ARG A 127 37.35 -18.65 13.21
N ALA A 128 36.69 -18.28 14.30
CA ALA A 128 36.32 -19.18 15.39
C ALA A 128 35.00 -19.94 15.13
N GLY A 129 34.37 -19.78 13.96
CA GLY A 129 33.11 -20.42 13.61
C GLY A 129 31.90 -19.81 14.32
N LYS A 130 31.98 -18.56 14.79
CA LYS A 130 30.90 -17.87 15.51
C LYS A 130 30.01 -17.05 14.56
N GLN A 131 29.78 -17.55 13.36
CA GLN A 131 28.86 -16.95 12.41
C GLN A 131 27.51 -17.64 12.48
N ASN A 132 26.44 -16.85 12.45
CA ASN A 132 25.11 -17.38 12.21
C ASN A 132 25.00 -17.77 10.72
N GLU A 133 24.61 -19.02 10.47
CA GLU A 133 24.30 -19.46 9.12
C GLU A 133 23.07 -18.70 8.60
N GLU A 134 23.23 -18.02 7.48
CA GLU A 134 22.09 -17.46 6.75
C GLU A 134 21.87 -18.30 5.50
N TRP A 135 20.63 -18.41 5.05
CA TRP A 135 20.26 -19.25 3.90
C TRP A 135 20.99 -18.85 2.60
N TYR A 136 21.54 -17.63 2.52
CA TYR A 136 22.30 -17.10 1.39
C TYR A 136 23.82 -17.10 1.59
N THR A 137 24.34 -17.52 2.74
CA THR A 137 25.80 -17.57 2.93
C THR A 137 26.36 -18.82 2.29
N GLY A 138 27.18 -18.64 1.24
CA GLY A 138 27.98 -19.73 0.67
C GLY A 138 28.99 -20.27 1.67
N GLU A 139 29.51 -21.48 1.42
CA GLU A 139 30.54 -22.07 2.26
C GLU A 139 31.76 -21.14 2.35
N GLY A 140 32.12 -20.76 3.58
CA GLY A 140 33.22 -19.83 3.82
C GLY A 140 32.93 -18.36 3.53
N CYS A 141 31.67 -17.98 3.26
CA CYS A 141 31.25 -16.59 3.10
C CYS A 141 30.78 -15.98 4.43
N LEU A 142 30.99 -14.68 4.57
CA LEU A 142 30.46 -13.85 5.64
C LEU A 142 28.95 -13.62 5.46
N ASN A 143 28.21 -13.52 6.56
CA ASN A 143 26.83 -13.02 6.51
C ASN A 143 26.78 -11.55 6.05
N GLY A 144 25.62 -11.11 5.56
CA GLY A 144 25.50 -9.79 4.94
C GLY A 144 25.89 -8.64 5.86
N ARG A 145 25.51 -8.69 7.15
CA ARG A 145 25.86 -7.63 8.12
C ARG A 145 27.35 -7.58 8.42
N ALA A 146 27.99 -8.75 8.55
CA ALA A 146 29.41 -8.88 8.80
C ALA A 146 30.23 -8.40 7.60
N LEU A 147 29.84 -8.78 6.38
CA LEU A 147 30.46 -8.31 5.14
C LEU A 147 30.39 -6.78 5.05
N HIS A 148 29.20 -6.19 5.22
CA HIS A 148 28.99 -4.75 5.14
C HIS A 148 29.86 -3.99 6.16
N ALA A 149 29.96 -4.50 7.39
CA ALA A 149 30.78 -3.89 8.43
C ALA A 149 32.28 -3.90 8.09
N LEU A 150 32.78 -4.99 7.51
CA LEU A 150 34.17 -5.08 7.07
C LEU A 150 34.48 -4.15 5.90
N LEU A 151 33.56 -4.02 4.94
CA LEU A 151 33.70 -3.06 3.85
C LEU A 151 33.80 -1.62 4.38
N ARG A 152 32.89 -1.24 5.28
CA ARG A 152 32.86 0.12 5.88
C ARG A 152 34.07 0.45 6.75
N THR A 153 34.72 -0.55 7.31
CA THR A 153 35.95 -0.39 8.13
C THR A 153 37.23 -0.58 7.32
N GLY A 154 37.13 -0.67 5.99
CA GLY A 154 38.26 -0.76 5.08
C GLY A 154 38.99 -2.10 5.08
N ARG A 155 38.38 -3.18 5.61
CA ARG A 155 38.95 -4.54 5.66
C ARG A 155 38.78 -5.29 4.32
N TYR A 156 39.21 -4.64 3.24
CA TYR A 156 39.11 -5.16 1.88
C TYR A 156 40.10 -6.30 1.58
N ASP A 157 41.20 -6.36 2.33
CA ASP A 157 42.30 -7.33 2.17
C ASP A 157 42.03 -8.67 2.86
N ALA A 158 40.99 -8.76 3.70
CA ALA A 158 40.57 -10.01 4.31
C ALA A 158 40.07 -10.98 3.22
N PRO A 159 40.65 -12.20 3.09
CA PRO A 159 40.23 -13.19 2.09
C PRO A 159 38.73 -13.50 2.15
N GLU A 160 38.15 -13.48 3.35
CA GLU A 160 36.74 -13.72 3.62
C GLU A 160 35.84 -12.64 2.99
N THR A 161 36.26 -11.37 3.02
CA THR A 161 35.56 -10.24 2.39
C THR A 161 35.48 -10.45 0.88
N LEU A 162 36.61 -10.73 0.22
CA LEU A 162 36.67 -10.93 -1.23
C LEU A 162 35.89 -12.19 -1.66
N LEU A 163 36.00 -13.28 -0.91
CA LEU A 163 35.24 -14.50 -1.16
C LEU A 163 33.73 -14.23 -1.12
N SER A 164 33.27 -13.50 -0.10
CA SER A 164 31.85 -13.17 0.07
C SER A 164 31.32 -12.24 -1.02
N LEU A 165 32.12 -11.25 -1.43
CA LEU A 165 31.78 -10.39 -2.57
C LEU A 165 31.63 -11.18 -3.87
N ASN A 166 32.60 -12.06 -4.17
CA ASN A 166 32.53 -12.91 -5.36
C ASN A 166 31.33 -13.87 -5.33
N TRP A 167 30.95 -14.34 -4.14
CA TRP A 167 29.74 -15.13 -3.95
C TRP A 167 28.47 -14.31 -4.22
N LEU A 168 28.39 -13.07 -3.73
CA LEU A 168 27.25 -12.19 -4.01
C LEU A 168 27.17 -11.78 -5.49
N ALA A 169 28.29 -11.77 -6.23
CA ALA A 169 28.30 -11.51 -7.67
C ALA A 169 27.66 -12.62 -8.53
N GLU A 170 27.22 -13.73 -7.92
CA GLU A 170 26.34 -14.70 -8.58
C GLU A 170 25.04 -14.03 -9.09
N PRO A 171 24.28 -14.69 -10.00
CA PRO A 171 23.08 -14.09 -10.59
C PRO A 171 22.08 -13.61 -9.51
N PRO A 172 21.56 -12.37 -9.62
CA PRO A 172 20.75 -11.74 -8.58
C PRO A 172 19.47 -12.53 -8.27
N GLU A 173 18.94 -13.29 -9.23
CA GLU A 173 17.75 -14.11 -9.04
C GLU A 173 17.95 -15.20 -7.98
N LYS A 174 19.19 -15.54 -7.63
CA LYS A 174 19.51 -16.47 -6.52
C LYS A 174 19.60 -15.79 -5.15
N MET A 175 19.76 -14.47 -5.14
CA MET A 175 20.07 -13.69 -3.94
C MET A 175 18.88 -12.82 -3.50
N ILE A 176 18.10 -12.31 -4.45
CA ILE A 176 17.04 -11.35 -4.18
C ILE A 176 15.68 -11.71 -4.79
N GLY A 177 15.55 -12.88 -5.43
CA GLY A 177 14.32 -13.33 -6.11
C GLY A 177 13.04 -13.31 -5.24
N ASP A 178 11.88 -13.41 -5.90
CA ASP A 178 10.55 -13.19 -5.32
C ASP A 178 10.29 -13.94 -4.01
N TYR A 179 10.82 -15.17 -3.90
CA TYR A 179 10.63 -16.03 -2.73
C TYR A 179 11.90 -16.38 -1.98
N ILE A 180 12.92 -15.57 -2.16
CA ILE A 180 14.27 -15.88 -1.70
C ILE A 180 14.62 -14.99 -0.50
N GLY A 181 14.56 -15.58 0.70
CA GLY A 181 15.13 -15.00 1.90
C GLY A 181 14.25 -14.11 2.77
N CYS A 182 14.89 -13.28 3.58
CA CYS A 182 14.21 -12.34 4.45
C CYS A 182 13.69 -11.13 3.63
N PRO A 183 12.54 -10.51 3.99
CA PRO A 183 12.01 -9.33 3.31
C PRO A 183 12.99 -8.16 3.15
N TRP A 184 13.97 -8.06 4.05
CA TRP A 184 14.96 -6.98 4.13
C TRP A 184 16.33 -7.33 3.52
N THR A 185 16.51 -8.55 3.00
CA THR A 185 17.84 -9.04 2.58
C THR A 185 18.43 -8.23 1.41
N GLN A 186 17.58 -7.73 0.52
CA GLN A 186 18.01 -7.03 -0.69
C GLN A 186 18.74 -5.73 -0.36
N GLU A 187 18.27 -5.00 0.66
CA GLU A 187 18.94 -3.80 1.14
C GLU A 187 20.40 -4.13 1.52
N ILE A 188 20.58 -5.14 2.37
CA ILE A 188 21.89 -5.53 2.88
C ILE A 188 22.80 -5.97 1.74
N ILE A 189 22.31 -6.80 0.82
CA ILE A 189 23.08 -7.31 -0.32
C ILE A 189 23.48 -6.17 -1.25
N VAL A 190 22.54 -5.30 -1.64
CA VAL A 190 22.83 -4.17 -2.54
C VAL A 190 23.85 -3.23 -1.90
N ASN A 191 23.73 -2.95 -0.60
CA ASN A 191 24.69 -2.10 0.10
C ASN A 191 26.09 -2.73 0.17
N CYS A 192 26.19 -4.03 0.46
CA CYS A 192 27.48 -4.74 0.45
C CYS A 192 28.14 -4.66 -0.93
N VAL A 193 27.37 -4.94 -1.97
CA VAL A 193 27.88 -4.95 -3.33
C VAL A 193 28.28 -3.54 -3.79
N TRP A 194 27.49 -2.52 -3.40
CA TRP A 194 27.81 -1.12 -3.64
C TRP A 194 29.11 -0.72 -2.97
N ASP A 195 29.25 -0.94 -1.66
CA ASP A 195 30.46 -0.57 -0.91
C ASP A 195 31.68 -1.40 -1.33
N GLY A 196 31.46 -2.62 -1.85
CA GLY A 196 32.49 -3.52 -2.37
C GLY A 196 32.94 -3.26 -3.81
N ARG A 197 32.35 -2.29 -4.52
CA ARG A 197 32.61 -2.04 -5.96
C ARG A 197 34.06 -1.62 -6.28
N GLU A 198 34.78 -1.07 -5.29
CA GLU A 198 36.20 -0.73 -5.44
C GLU A 198 37.11 -1.96 -5.29
N VAL A 199 36.58 -3.04 -4.71
CA VAL A 199 37.30 -4.29 -4.41
C VAL A 199 37.07 -5.33 -5.50
N ALA A 200 35.87 -5.38 -6.05
CA ALA A 200 35.46 -6.35 -7.07
C ALA A 200 34.50 -5.71 -8.10
N PRO A 201 34.46 -6.21 -9.36
CA PRO A 201 33.69 -5.61 -10.43
C PRO A 201 32.18 -5.87 -10.25
N MET A 202 31.51 -4.98 -9.54
CA MET A 202 30.13 -5.17 -9.07
C MET A 202 29.05 -4.44 -9.88
N ASP A 203 29.45 -3.55 -10.80
CA ASP A 203 28.51 -2.70 -11.54
C ASP A 203 27.45 -3.51 -12.30
N ASP A 204 27.85 -4.61 -12.96
CA ASP A 204 26.92 -5.49 -13.69
C ASP A 204 25.91 -6.18 -12.77
N PHE A 205 26.31 -6.56 -11.55
CA PHE A 205 25.38 -7.12 -10.57
C PHE A 205 24.38 -6.06 -10.11
N ILE A 206 24.83 -4.83 -9.83
CA ILE A 206 23.98 -3.72 -9.42
C ILE A 206 22.96 -3.44 -10.53
N ASP A 207 23.41 -3.28 -11.77
CA ASP A 207 22.53 -3.01 -12.91
C ASP A 207 21.49 -4.10 -13.10
N ARG A 208 21.88 -5.39 -13.06
CA ARG A 208 20.94 -6.52 -13.16
C ARG A 208 19.98 -6.58 -11.98
N THR A 209 20.46 -6.30 -10.78
CA THR A 209 19.63 -6.26 -9.56
C THR A 209 18.55 -5.20 -9.66
N PHE A 210 18.92 -3.97 -10.02
CA PHE A 210 17.97 -2.87 -10.17
C PHE A 210 17.02 -3.09 -11.34
N ALA A 211 17.49 -3.65 -12.45
CA ALA A 211 16.63 -4.04 -13.57
C ALA A 211 15.60 -5.09 -13.14
N TRP A 212 16.04 -6.14 -12.43
CA TRP A 212 15.13 -7.15 -11.87
C TRP A 212 14.13 -6.52 -10.90
N MET A 213 14.57 -5.66 -9.98
CA MET A 213 13.67 -4.99 -9.04
C MET A 213 12.62 -4.15 -9.79
N ARG A 214 13.04 -3.35 -10.76
CA ARG A 214 12.14 -2.56 -11.60
C ARG A 214 11.13 -3.44 -12.32
N ASP A 215 11.59 -4.52 -12.95
CA ASP A 215 10.76 -5.37 -13.83
C ASP A 215 9.81 -6.28 -13.04
N SER A 216 10.19 -6.69 -11.84
CA SER A 216 9.36 -7.50 -10.93
C SER A 216 8.38 -6.66 -10.11
N MET A 217 8.57 -5.34 -10.07
CA MET A 217 7.74 -4.44 -9.29
C MET A 217 6.37 -4.24 -9.95
N SER A 218 5.33 -4.61 -9.21
CA SER A 218 3.95 -4.40 -9.56
C SER A 218 3.63 -2.91 -9.68
N ASP A 219 2.46 -2.66 -10.24
CA ASP A 219 1.78 -1.37 -10.31
C ASP A 219 1.60 -0.67 -8.95
N ALA A 220 1.59 -1.43 -7.85
CA ALA A 220 1.55 -0.89 -6.48
C ALA A 220 2.93 -0.45 -5.97
N GLY A 221 3.99 -0.63 -6.77
CA GLY A 221 5.36 -0.47 -6.32
C GLY A 221 5.89 -1.70 -5.58
N GLN A 222 5.31 -2.89 -5.72
CA GLN A 222 5.64 -4.00 -4.82
C GLN A 222 6.19 -5.25 -5.51
N ILE A 223 7.02 -6.02 -4.79
CA ILE A 223 7.62 -7.26 -5.27
C ILE A 223 7.36 -8.35 -4.24
N SER A 224 6.39 -9.23 -4.49
CA SER A 224 6.09 -10.37 -3.58
C SER A 224 6.00 -9.89 -2.11
N TYR A 225 6.61 -10.61 -1.16
CA TYR A 225 6.67 -10.27 0.26
C TYR A 225 7.80 -9.30 0.66
N LYS A 226 8.52 -8.77 -0.32
CA LYS A 226 9.72 -7.98 -0.04
C LYS A 226 9.35 -6.65 0.57
N ASP A 227 10.13 -6.20 1.55
CA ASP A 227 9.89 -4.90 2.17
C ASP A 227 10.08 -3.78 1.13
N PRO A 228 9.02 -3.01 0.80
CA PRO A 228 9.10 -2.00 -0.24
C PRO A 228 10.06 -0.87 0.14
N TRP A 229 10.24 -0.59 1.44
CA TRP A 229 11.18 0.44 1.91
C TRP A 229 12.64 0.04 1.68
N SER A 230 12.96 -1.25 1.68
CA SER A 230 14.28 -1.76 1.37
C SER A 230 14.71 -1.41 -0.07
N PHE A 231 13.77 -1.29 -1.01
CA PHE A 231 14.06 -0.82 -2.37
C PHE A 231 14.34 0.68 -2.44
N ILE A 232 13.60 1.48 -1.67
CA ILE A 232 13.86 2.92 -1.51
C ILE A 232 15.22 3.16 -0.86
N PHE A 233 15.56 2.37 0.14
CA PHE A 233 16.89 2.36 0.72
C PHE A 233 17.92 2.08 -0.36
N ALA A 234 17.85 0.93 -1.03
CA ALA A 234 18.82 0.53 -2.04
C ALA A 234 19.01 1.61 -3.11
N ALA A 235 17.92 2.16 -3.64
CA ALA A 235 17.95 3.24 -4.63
C ALA A 235 18.54 4.54 -4.06
N GLY A 236 18.18 4.93 -2.84
CA GLY A 236 18.72 6.13 -2.19
C GLY A 236 20.20 6.01 -1.83
N TYR A 237 20.63 4.86 -1.33
CA TYR A 237 22.01 4.62 -0.92
C TYR A 237 22.97 4.60 -2.11
N THR A 238 22.58 3.94 -3.19
CA THR A 238 23.43 3.77 -4.38
C THR A 238 23.37 4.97 -5.33
N GLY A 239 22.21 5.61 -5.48
CA GLY A 239 21.99 6.60 -6.53
C GLY A 239 22.13 6.00 -7.95
N ALA A 240 21.99 4.69 -8.10
CA ALA A 240 22.10 4.01 -9.40
C ALA A 240 21.01 4.52 -10.37
N PRO A 241 21.31 4.76 -11.66
CA PRO A 241 20.32 5.34 -12.59
C PRO A 241 19.00 4.58 -12.68
N ALA A 242 19.04 3.24 -12.65
CA ALA A 242 17.84 2.40 -12.66
C ALA A 242 16.98 2.53 -11.39
N GLY A 243 17.55 3.06 -10.30
CA GLY A 243 16.83 3.36 -9.06
C GLY A 243 15.81 4.48 -9.19
N GLU A 244 15.93 5.38 -10.17
CA GLU A 244 14.93 6.44 -10.39
C GLU A 244 13.54 5.84 -10.67
N GLU A 245 13.48 4.83 -11.55
CA GLU A 245 12.21 4.23 -11.93
C GLU A 245 11.57 3.45 -10.77
N ILE A 246 12.38 2.77 -9.96
CA ILE A 246 11.94 2.13 -8.71
C ILE A 246 11.32 3.17 -7.78
N VAL A 247 12.01 4.29 -7.54
CA VAL A 247 11.51 5.36 -6.67
C VAL A 247 10.22 5.96 -7.23
N ARG A 248 10.11 6.15 -8.54
CA ARG A 248 8.89 6.64 -9.20
C ARG A 248 7.70 5.69 -9.02
N LYS A 249 7.91 4.38 -9.22
CA LYS A 249 6.87 3.36 -8.96
C LYS A 249 6.42 3.32 -7.50
N GLN A 250 7.30 3.70 -6.57
CA GLN A 250 7.03 3.77 -5.13
C GLN A 250 6.49 5.11 -4.64
N LEU A 251 6.38 6.14 -5.50
CA LEU A 251 5.83 7.43 -5.10
C LEU A 251 4.44 7.35 -4.47
N PRO A 252 3.50 6.50 -4.95
CA PRO A 252 2.21 6.36 -4.30
C PRO A 252 2.31 5.94 -2.83
N MET A 253 3.24 5.03 -2.50
CA MET A 253 3.53 4.61 -1.12
C MET A 253 4.24 5.73 -0.34
N ILE A 254 5.26 6.36 -0.92
CA ILE A 254 5.98 7.47 -0.27
C ILE A 254 5.02 8.59 0.11
N LEU A 255 4.17 9.05 -0.81
CA LEU A 255 3.29 10.18 -0.55
C LEU A 255 2.18 9.86 0.48
N ARG A 256 1.71 8.61 0.51
CA ARG A 256 0.64 8.17 1.44
C ARG A 256 1.16 7.75 2.81
N GLY A 257 2.35 7.16 2.88
CA GLY A 257 3.02 6.80 4.13
C GLY A 257 3.65 7.99 4.85
N GLN A 258 3.50 9.21 4.33
CA GLN A 258 4.00 10.41 4.98
C GLN A 258 3.19 10.74 6.23
N ARG A 259 3.88 10.94 7.36
CA ARG A 259 3.29 11.29 8.64
C ARG A 259 2.95 12.78 8.74
N PRO A 260 2.05 13.19 9.68
CA PRO A 260 1.65 14.59 9.84
C PRO A 260 2.78 15.58 10.17
N ASP A 261 3.91 15.09 10.68
CA ASP A 261 5.11 15.89 10.92
C ASP A 261 5.91 16.18 9.65
N GLY A 262 5.61 15.51 8.53
CA GLY A 262 6.30 15.60 7.24
C GLY A 262 7.31 14.48 6.99
N GLY A 263 7.55 13.59 7.96
CA GLY A 263 8.52 12.50 7.86
C GLY A 263 7.92 11.13 7.53
N TRP A 264 8.77 10.10 7.62
CA TRP A 264 8.45 8.68 7.37
C TRP A 264 9.06 7.78 8.45
N HIS A 265 9.02 8.22 9.72
CA HIS A 265 9.70 7.53 10.83
C HIS A 265 11.16 7.18 10.52
N TRP A 266 11.54 5.91 10.68
CA TRP A 266 12.87 5.38 10.45
C TRP A 266 13.27 5.33 8.97
N ASN A 267 12.30 5.44 8.05
CA ASN A 267 12.51 5.51 6.60
C ASN A 267 12.86 6.91 6.10
N SER A 268 12.70 7.95 6.93
CA SER A 268 12.87 9.35 6.51
C SER A 268 14.20 9.60 5.80
N ARG A 269 15.33 9.15 6.36
CA ARG A 269 16.66 9.30 5.73
C ARG A 269 16.67 8.82 4.29
N TRP A 270 16.14 7.63 4.06
CA TRP A 270 16.21 6.95 2.77
C TRP A 270 15.26 7.53 1.75
N VAL A 271 14.05 7.92 2.18
CA VAL A 271 13.10 8.64 1.33
C VAL A 271 13.70 9.97 0.89
N PHE A 272 14.19 10.80 1.82
CA PHE A 272 14.80 12.09 1.48
C PHE A 272 16.03 11.91 0.56
N LEU A 273 16.89 10.94 0.84
CA LEU A 273 18.08 10.67 0.03
C LEU A 273 17.71 10.22 -1.38
N ALA A 274 16.79 9.27 -1.53
CA ALA A 274 16.30 8.80 -2.82
C ALA A 274 15.66 9.94 -3.63
N LEU A 275 14.72 10.68 -3.05
CA LEU A 275 14.06 11.79 -3.75
C LEU A 275 15.05 12.89 -4.15
N LYS A 276 16.08 13.16 -3.34
CA LYS A 276 17.12 14.15 -3.67
C LYS A 276 18.04 13.65 -4.79
N ASN A 277 18.50 12.41 -4.71
CA ASN A 277 19.40 11.82 -5.71
C ASN A 277 18.79 11.81 -7.12
N TYR A 278 17.49 11.60 -7.21
CA TYR A 278 16.76 11.54 -8.49
C TYR A 278 16.03 12.85 -8.85
N GLY A 279 16.30 13.95 -8.15
CA GLY A 279 15.72 15.27 -8.48
C GLY A 279 14.20 15.37 -8.32
N LEU A 280 13.60 14.44 -7.56
CA LEU A 280 12.15 14.38 -7.33
C LEU A 280 11.72 15.28 -6.17
N PHE A 281 12.62 15.58 -5.22
CA PHE A 281 12.25 16.28 -3.99
C PHE A 281 11.64 17.67 -4.22
N GLU A 282 12.33 18.57 -4.93
CA GLU A 282 11.78 19.92 -5.17
C GLU A 282 10.58 19.89 -6.12
N THR A 283 10.61 19.01 -7.13
CA THR A 283 9.47 18.77 -8.03
C THR A 283 8.20 18.45 -7.24
N LEU A 284 8.29 17.52 -6.28
CA LEU A 284 7.15 17.15 -5.43
C LEU A 284 6.76 18.24 -4.42
N ARG A 285 7.66 19.15 -4.03
CA ARG A 285 7.31 20.30 -3.16
C ARG A 285 6.54 21.39 -3.90
N GLU A 286 6.78 21.53 -5.21
CA GLU A 286 6.10 22.53 -6.04
C GLU A 286 4.68 22.11 -6.45
N LEU A 287 4.38 20.81 -6.38
CA LEU A 287 3.06 20.28 -6.70
C LEU A 287 2.05 20.53 -5.57
N PRO A 288 0.74 20.61 -5.89
CA PRO A 288 -0.32 20.67 -4.88
C PRO A 288 -0.22 19.48 -3.91
N PRO A 289 -0.53 19.66 -2.62
CA PRO A 289 -0.43 18.57 -1.65
C PRO A 289 -1.40 17.44 -2.01
N LEU A 290 -0.98 16.19 -1.81
CA LEU A 290 -1.83 15.02 -1.98
C LEU A 290 -3.01 15.11 -1.00
N PRO A 291 -4.28 15.20 -1.47
CA PRO A 291 -5.43 15.19 -0.58
C PRO A 291 -5.56 13.83 0.14
N PRO A 292 -6.29 13.77 1.27
CA PRO A 292 -6.68 12.49 1.85
C PRO A 292 -7.52 11.69 0.84
N ASP A 293 -7.18 10.43 0.59
CA ASP A 293 -7.96 9.59 -0.31
C ASP A 293 -9.24 9.10 0.38
N TRP A 294 -9.14 8.90 1.70
CA TRP A 294 -10.22 8.38 2.55
C TRP A 294 -10.42 9.28 3.76
N GLU A 295 -11.62 9.23 4.32
CA GLU A 295 -11.97 9.93 5.55
C GLU A 295 -12.71 9.01 6.52
N GLN A 296 -12.59 9.32 7.81
CA GLN A 296 -13.41 8.69 8.84
C GLN A 296 -14.83 9.22 8.73
N SER A 297 -15.80 8.35 8.44
CA SER A 297 -17.22 8.73 8.33
C SER A 297 -17.98 8.49 9.63
N GLN A 298 -17.57 7.48 10.40
CA GLN A 298 -18.17 7.09 11.67
C GLN A 298 -17.12 6.43 12.57
N ALA A 299 -17.33 6.51 13.89
CA ALA A 299 -16.52 5.82 14.88
C ALA A 299 -17.40 5.19 15.95
N VAL A 300 -17.00 4.01 16.42
CA VAL A 300 -17.67 3.26 17.48
C VAL A 300 -16.63 2.88 18.53
N SER A 301 -16.84 3.32 19.76
CA SER A 301 -15.93 3.01 20.86
C SER A 301 -15.91 1.51 21.18
N LEU A 302 -14.71 0.99 21.35
CA LEU A 302 -14.42 -0.26 22.00
C LEU A 302 -14.10 0.01 23.48
N PRO A 303 -14.16 -1.01 24.35
CA PRO A 303 -13.48 -0.96 25.64
C PRO A 303 -11.97 -0.73 25.50
N ASP A 304 -11.29 -0.36 26.58
CA ASP A 304 -9.82 -0.39 26.61
C ASP A 304 -9.30 -1.83 26.38
N GLY A 305 -8.38 -2.03 25.42
CA GLY A 305 -7.77 -3.34 25.13
C GLY A 305 -6.78 -3.34 23.96
N ASP A 306 -6.21 -4.50 23.63
CA ASP A 306 -5.36 -4.70 22.43
C ASP A 306 -6.10 -5.55 21.40
N TYR A 307 -6.75 -4.88 20.45
CA TYR A 307 -7.62 -5.52 19.47
C TYR A 307 -6.87 -6.01 18.24
N ARG A 308 -7.16 -7.27 17.86
CA ARG A 308 -6.62 -7.94 16.68
C ARG A 308 -7.73 -8.40 15.76
N ASP A 309 -7.50 -8.14 14.47
CA ASP A 309 -8.39 -8.49 13.37
C ASP A 309 -9.82 -7.93 13.53
N LEU A 310 -10.60 -7.98 12.46
CA LEU A 310 -11.99 -7.53 12.49
C LEU A 310 -12.79 -8.29 11.43
N THR A 311 -13.96 -8.80 11.78
CA THR A 311 -14.87 -9.39 10.79
C THR A 311 -16.29 -8.91 11.03
N TRP A 312 -17.08 -8.91 9.96
CA TRP A 312 -18.51 -8.68 10.00
C TRP A 312 -19.25 -10.00 9.79
N ASP A 313 -20.21 -10.33 10.66
CA ASP A 313 -21.01 -11.58 10.54
C ASP A 313 -22.36 -11.39 9.81
N GLY A 314 -22.67 -10.16 9.40
CA GLY A 314 -23.98 -9.79 8.85
C GLY A 314 -24.84 -8.94 9.81
N GLU A 315 -24.53 -8.94 11.11
CA GLU A 315 -25.25 -8.19 12.14
C GLU A 315 -24.31 -7.38 13.05
N ARG A 316 -23.12 -7.90 13.34
CA ARG A 316 -22.16 -7.33 14.29
C ARG A 316 -20.72 -7.49 13.80
N PHE A 317 -19.88 -6.59 14.28
CA PHE A 317 -18.44 -6.73 14.20
C PHE A 317 -17.93 -7.66 15.29
N TRP A 318 -16.91 -8.44 14.96
CA TRP A 318 -16.18 -9.30 15.89
C TRP A 318 -14.69 -9.00 15.79
N THR A 319 -14.04 -8.87 16.94
CA THR A 319 -12.60 -8.68 17.07
C THR A 319 -12.06 -9.50 18.24
N ILE A 320 -10.74 -9.66 18.34
CA ILE A 320 -10.05 -10.34 19.43
C ILE A 320 -9.43 -9.30 20.35
N ASP A 321 -9.86 -9.21 21.60
CA ASP A 321 -9.16 -8.49 22.65
C ASP A 321 -8.07 -9.40 23.22
N SER A 322 -6.83 -9.17 22.79
CA SER A 322 -5.69 -10.02 23.15
C SER A 322 -5.18 -9.77 24.58
N ASP A 323 -5.46 -8.60 25.16
CA ASP A 323 -5.14 -8.31 26.57
C ASP A 323 -6.11 -9.04 27.50
N ALA A 324 -7.41 -9.07 27.16
CA ALA A 324 -8.40 -9.80 27.93
C ALA A 324 -8.48 -11.30 27.59
N GLY A 325 -7.90 -11.73 26.47
CA GLY A 325 -8.00 -13.09 25.96
C GLY A 325 -9.43 -13.46 25.55
N ARG A 326 -10.15 -12.56 24.88
CA ARG A 326 -11.58 -12.71 24.57
C ARG A 326 -11.92 -12.31 23.15
N LEU A 327 -12.96 -12.93 22.61
CA LEU A 327 -13.66 -12.37 21.45
C LEU A 327 -14.57 -11.24 21.94
N VAL A 328 -14.76 -10.19 21.14
CA VAL A 328 -15.62 -9.06 21.47
C VAL A 328 -16.54 -8.80 20.29
N SER A 329 -17.85 -8.72 20.54
CA SER A 329 -18.83 -8.32 19.52
C SER A 329 -19.33 -6.90 19.75
N VAL A 330 -19.46 -6.15 18.66
CA VAL A 330 -19.84 -4.75 18.67
C VAL A 330 -20.83 -4.50 17.54
N SER A 331 -21.98 -3.93 17.85
CA SER A 331 -22.94 -3.52 16.83
C SER A 331 -22.51 -2.21 16.16
N PRO A 332 -22.97 -1.93 14.92
CA PRO A 332 -22.66 -0.68 14.23
C PRO A 332 -23.12 0.60 14.95
N ASP A 333 -24.13 0.52 15.82
CA ASP A 333 -24.61 1.64 16.65
C ASP A 333 -23.82 1.80 17.97
N GLY A 334 -22.80 0.97 18.19
CA GLY A 334 -21.89 1.03 19.32
C GLY A 334 -22.36 0.38 20.60
N ALA A 335 -23.42 -0.42 20.56
CA ALA A 335 -23.71 -1.34 21.64
C ALA A 335 -22.63 -2.44 21.67
N VAL A 336 -21.68 -2.29 22.59
CA VAL A 336 -20.67 -3.31 22.87
C VAL A 336 -21.32 -4.42 23.69
N SER A 337 -21.55 -5.58 23.08
CA SER A 337 -21.83 -6.78 23.85
C SER A 337 -20.50 -7.42 24.26
N ARG A 338 -20.05 -7.14 25.50
CA ARG A 338 -18.95 -7.87 26.17
C ARG A 338 -19.26 -9.37 26.42
N ALA A 339 -20.34 -9.90 25.83
CA ALA A 339 -20.73 -11.31 25.93
C ALA A 339 -19.91 -12.21 24.99
N GLY A 340 -18.65 -11.87 24.75
CA GLY A 340 -17.76 -12.75 24.01
C GLY A 340 -17.08 -13.72 24.96
N PHE A 341 -16.99 -14.95 24.49
CA PHE A 341 -16.37 -16.08 25.17
C PHE A 341 -14.85 -15.98 25.08
N ASP A 342 -14.16 -16.80 25.88
CA ASP A 342 -12.70 -16.82 25.93
C ASP A 342 -12.14 -17.15 24.54
N ALA A 343 -11.23 -16.32 24.05
CA ALA A 343 -10.50 -16.61 22.83
C ALA A 343 -9.40 -17.64 23.14
N PRO A 344 -9.04 -18.51 22.18
CA PRO A 344 -7.86 -19.34 22.31
C PRO A 344 -6.61 -18.50 22.62
N GLU A 345 -5.72 -19.04 23.45
CA GLU A 345 -4.41 -18.43 23.67
C GLU A 345 -3.69 -18.24 22.33
N LYS A 346 -3.12 -17.05 22.09
CA LYS A 346 -2.46 -16.66 20.83
C LYS A 346 -3.38 -16.58 19.61
N ALA A 347 -4.68 -16.35 19.80
CA ALA A 347 -5.56 -15.93 18.70
C ALA A 347 -4.98 -14.70 17.98
N GLN A 348 -4.90 -14.77 16.65
CA GLN A 348 -4.38 -13.70 15.79
C GLN A 348 -5.45 -13.10 14.89
N GLY A 349 -6.31 -13.95 14.31
CA GLY A 349 -7.27 -13.56 13.28
C GLY A 349 -8.65 -14.14 13.50
N VAL A 350 -9.68 -13.47 12.99
CA VAL A 350 -11.08 -13.89 13.11
C VAL A 350 -11.85 -13.63 11.83
N ALA A 351 -12.58 -14.64 11.37
CA ALA A 351 -13.48 -14.55 10.22
C ALA A 351 -14.88 -15.02 10.59
N ALA A 352 -15.90 -14.35 10.06
CA ALA A 352 -17.25 -14.88 10.06
C ALA A 352 -17.29 -16.16 9.20
N TRP A 353 -17.74 -17.27 9.79
CA TRP A 353 -17.72 -18.57 9.15
C TRP A 353 -19.03 -19.33 9.39
N ASP A 354 -19.82 -19.49 8.33
CA ASP A 354 -21.17 -20.03 8.37
C ASP A 354 -22.08 -19.33 9.40
N SER A 355 -22.44 -20.02 10.48
CA SER A 355 -23.22 -19.48 11.61
C SER A 355 -22.35 -19.17 12.83
N GLY A 356 -21.04 -19.12 12.65
CA GLY A 356 -20.04 -19.07 13.70
C GLY A 356 -18.86 -18.16 13.37
N LEU A 357 -17.77 -18.38 14.09
CA LEU A 357 -16.51 -17.65 13.91
C LEU A 357 -15.37 -18.64 13.69
N ALA A 358 -14.57 -18.46 12.66
CA ALA A 358 -13.29 -19.14 12.49
C ALA A 358 -12.18 -18.26 13.06
N VAL A 359 -11.49 -18.75 14.10
CA VAL A 359 -10.40 -18.03 14.78
C VAL A 359 -9.08 -18.70 14.44
N VAL A 360 -8.14 -17.92 13.89
CA VAL A 360 -6.78 -18.33 13.62
C VAL A 360 -5.95 -18.23 14.90
N VAL A 361 -5.28 -19.31 15.24
CA VAL A 361 -4.45 -19.43 16.44
C VAL A 361 -3.01 -19.69 16.02
N ALA A 362 -2.10 -18.78 16.39
CA ALA A 362 -0.68 -18.96 16.12
C ALA A 362 -0.10 -20.14 16.91
N GLY A 363 0.86 -20.84 16.32
CA GLY A 363 1.49 -22.03 16.89
C GLY A 363 2.36 -22.75 15.87
N GLU A 364 2.90 -23.91 16.24
CA GLU A 364 3.68 -24.78 15.36
C GLU A 364 3.09 -26.21 15.39
N PRO A 365 2.20 -26.57 14.44
CA PRO A 365 1.65 -25.73 13.38
C PRO A 365 0.60 -24.73 13.90
N PRO A 366 0.31 -23.64 13.16
CA PRO A 366 -0.87 -22.82 13.43
C PRO A 366 -2.14 -23.65 13.20
N ARG A 367 -3.27 -23.20 13.76
CA ARG A 367 -4.56 -23.89 13.59
C ARG A 367 -5.73 -22.92 13.49
N VAL A 368 -6.86 -23.40 12.98
CA VAL A 368 -8.15 -22.69 13.00
C VAL A 368 -9.08 -23.39 13.97
N VAL A 369 -9.74 -22.61 14.82
CA VAL A 369 -10.79 -23.07 15.73
C VAL A 369 -12.11 -22.43 15.33
N VAL A 370 -13.13 -23.23 15.06
CA VAL A 370 -14.47 -22.76 14.68
C VAL A 370 -15.38 -22.79 15.90
N PHE A 371 -15.95 -21.64 16.23
CA PHE A 371 -16.85 -21.43 17.35
C PHE A 371 -18.29 -21.22 16.89
N ASP A 372 -19.24 -21.62 17.73
CA ASP A 372 -20.60 -21.08 17.70
C ASP A 372 -20.58 -19.61 18.13
N ALA A 373 -21.06 -18.69 17.30
CA ALA A 373 -21.01 -17.26 17.60
C ALA A 373 -21.95 -16.84 18.76
N ILE A 374 -22.92 -17.68 19.13
CA ILE A 374 -23.91 -17.41 20.18
C ILE A 374 -23.46 -18.03 21.50
N THR A 375 -23.07 -19.30 21.50
CA THR A 375 -22.75 -20.05 22.72
C THR A 375 -21.28 -19.98 23.09
N GLY A 376 -20.40 -19.72 22.12
CA GLY A 376 -18.95 -19.80 22.30
C GLY A 376 -18.41 -21.22 22.37
N GLU A 377 -19.24 -22.23 22.11
CA GLU A 377 -18.77 -23.61 22.09
C GLU A 377 -17.88 -23.85 20.87
N GLU A 378 -16.71 -24.44 21.11
CA GLU A 378 -15.85 -24.94 20.05
C GLU A 378 -16.57 -26.07 19.30
N ARG A 379 -16.75 -25.90 17.99
CA ARG A 379 -17.37 -26.88 17.10
C ARG A 379 -16.34 -27.73 16.37
N ARG A 380 -15.18 -27.16 16.04
CA ARG A 380 -14.14 -27.79 15.22
C ARG A 380 -12.79 -27.13 15.47
N ALA A 381 -11.71 -27.91 15.40
CA ALA A 381 -10.35 -27.40 15.31
C ALA A 381 -9.59 -28.12 14.18
N VAL A 382 -8.78 -27.37 13.42
CA VAL A 382 -8.07 -27.85 12.23
C VAL A 382 -6.65 -27.29 12.19
N ASP A 383 -5.64 -28.15 12.10
CA ASP A 383 -4.24 -27.74 11.97
C ASP A 383 -3.92 -27.27 10.54
N LEU A 384 -3.14 -26.19 10.43
CA LEU A 384 -2.73 -25.54 9.19
C LEU A 384 -1.25 -25.81 8.89
N LYS A 385 -0.90 -27.06 8.57
CA LYS A 385 0.50 -27.51 8.44
C LYS A 385 1.33 -26.82 7.34
N LYS A 386 0.67 -26.17 6.37
CA LYS A 386 1.34 -25.44 5.28
C LYS A 386 1.63 -23.97 5.59
N LEU A 387 1.08 -23.45 6.69
CA LEU A 387 1.28 -22.06 7.09
C LEU A 387 2.31 -22.00 8.21
N SER A 388 3.10 -20.93 8.22
CA SER A 388 4.05 -20.65 9.30
C SER A 388 3.64 -19.44 10.12
N TRP A 389 3.10 -18.39 9.48
CA TRP A 389 2.78 -17.12 10.12
C TRP A 389 1.32 -16.74 9.91
N ALA A 390 0.40 -17.55 10.44
CA ALA A 390 -1.02 -17.31 10.31
C ALA A 390 -1.45 -16.10 11.17
N GLY A 391 -1.82 -15.00 10.51
CA GLY A 391 -2.15 -13.73 11.14
C GLY A 391 -3.64 -13.42 11.14
N SER A 392 -4.18 -13.01 9.99
CA SER A 392 -5.58 -12.60 9.84
C SER A 392 -6.42 -13.63 9.07
N ALA A 393 -7.75 -13.51 9.11
CA ALA A 393 -8.62 -14.37 8.32
C ALA A 393 -9.85 -13.68 7.75
N THR A 394 -10.30 -14.17 6.59
CA THR A 394 -11.58 -13.78 6.01
C THR A 394 -12.21 -14.91 5.21
N ARG A 395 -13.51 -14.84 4.96
CA ARG A 395 -14.21 -15.80 4.10
C ARG A 395 -14.28 -15.27 2.68
N VAL A 396 -13.80 -16.06 1.71
CA VAL A 396 -13.92 -15.75 0.27
C VAL A 396 -14.64 -16.91 -0.40
N GLY A 397 -15.90 -16.68 -0.77
CA GLY A 397 -16.77 -17.75 -1.28
C GLY A 397 -16.96 -18.86 -0.23
N ASP A 398 -16.59 -20.08 -0.60
CA ASP A 398 -16.66 -21.26 0.27
C ASP A 398 -15.33 -21.60 0.96
N ALA A 399 -14.28 -20.80 0.75
CA ALA A 399 -12.96 -21.02 1.33
C ALA A 399 -12.67 -20.00 2.45
N LEU A 400 -11.89 -20.44 3.44
CA LEU A 400 -11.28 -19.56 4.42
C LEU A 400 -9.95 -19.07 3.84
N TRP A 401 -9.76 -17.77 3.82
CA TRP A 401 -8.48 -17.17 3.45
C TRP A 401 -7.77 -16.73 4.73
N VAL A 402 -6.53 -17.19 4.91
CA VAL A 402 -5.71 -16.85 6.07
C VAL A 402 -4.46 -16.11 5.60
N GLY A 403 -4.25 -14.91 6.11
CA GLY A 403 -3.08 -14.10 5.78
C GLY A 403 -1.83 -14.74 6.33
N ASP A 404 -0.83 -14.95 5.48
CA ASP A 404 0.53 -15.19 5.94
C ASP A 404 1.21 -13.84 6.11
N ASP A 405 1.32 -13.48 7.37
CA ASP A 405 1.80 -12.22 7.87
C ASP A 405 3.26 -11.93 7.45
N PHE A 406 4.00 -12.95 6.97
CA PHE A 406 5.40 -12.84 6.61
C PHE A 406 5.69 -13.08 5.12
N TYR A 407 4.97 -13.99 4.46
CA TYR A 407 5.25 -14.43 3.09
C TYR A 407 4.45 -13.70 2.00
N GLY A 408 3.82 -12.55 2.29
CA GLY A 408 3.18 -11.70 1.27
C GLY A 408 2.09 -12.41 0.47
N CYS A 409 1.43 -13.38 1.11
CA CYS A 409 0.38 -14.17 0.49
C CYS A 409 -0.73 -14.45 1.49
N ALA A 410 -1.89 -14.80 0.97
CA ALA A 410 -2.96 -15.42 1.74
C ALA A 410 -3.08 -16.88 1.32
N PHE A 411 -3.39 -17.77 2.25
CA PHE A 411 -3.68 -19.16 1.92
C PHE A 411 -5.19 -19.33 1.79
N GLU A 412 -5.62 -19.83 0.63
CA GLU A 412 -6.97 -20.34 0.41
C GLU A 412 -7.07 -21.75 1.01
N ILE A 413 -7.97 -21.92 1.97
CA ILE A 413 -8.10 -23.12 2.79
C ILE A 413 -9.55 -23.63 2.72
N ASP A 414 -9.69 -24.87 2.24
CA ASP A 414 -10.87 -25.68 2.51
C ASP A 414 -10.68 -26.34 3.88
N LEU A 415 -11.55 -26.03 4.84
CA LEU A 415 -11.43 -26.59 6.19
C LEU A 415 -11.63 -28.12 6.22
N ASP A 416 -12.31 -28.70 5.22
CA ASP A 416 -12.46 -30.15 5.04
C ASP A 416 -11.23 -30.82 4.41
N ALA A 417 -10.38 -30.04 3.74
CA ALA A 417 -9.13 -30.49 3.13
C ALA A 417 -7.98 -29.49 3.39
N PRO A 418 -7.60 -29.22 4.66
CA PRO A 418 -6.63 -28.17 5.00
C PRO A 418 -5.23 -28.44 4.44
N ASP A 419 -4.88 -29.71 4.26
CA ASP A 419 -3.61 -30.14 3.65
C ASP A 419 -3.57 -29.82 2.13
N GLU A 420 -4.68 -29.39 1.51
CA GLU A 420 -4.75 -28.90 0.13
C GLU A 420 -4.65 -27.37 0.00
N ALA A 421 -4.39 -26.66 1.10
CA ALA A 421 -4.28 -25.19 1.10
C ALA A 421 -3.33 -24.67 0.01
N LYS A 422 -3.74 -23.56 -0.63
CA LYS A 422 -3.05 -22.94 -1.77
C LYS A 422 -2.65 -21.52 -1.43
N GLY A 423 -1.37 -21.19 -1.59
CA GLY A 423 -0.91 -19.81 -1.50
C GLY A 423 -1.44 -18.97 -2.67
N ARG A 424 -1.97 -17.79 -2.35
CA ARG A 424 -2.49 -16.79 -3.27
C ARG A 424 -1.72 -15.50 -3.01
N GLY A 425 -1.05 -14.99 -4.04
CA GLY A 425 -0.42 -13.69 -3.97
C GLY A 425 -1.49 -12.61 -3.77
N VAL A 426 -1.15 -11.59 -3.00
CA VAL A 426 -1.92 -10.34 -2.92
C VAL A 426 -0.99 -9.19 -3.31
N ALA A 427 -1.55 -8.02 -3.60
CA ALA A 427 -0.75 -6.90 -4.11
C ALA A 427 0.16 -6.23 -3.05
N GLY A 428 0.05 -6.63 -1.78
CA GLY A 428 0.82 -6.16 -0.61
C GLY A 428 1.90 -7.16 -0.16
N PRO A 429 3.01 -6.77 0.52
CA PRO A 429 4.06 -7.70 0.90
C PRO A 429 3.82 -8.33 2.28
N SER A 430 2.88 -7.80 3.08
CA SER A 430 2.58 -8.30 4.43
C SER A 430 1.10 -8.08 4.73
N PRO A 431 0.22 -8.90 4.15
CA PRO A 431 -1.22 -8.73 4.29
C PRO A 431 -1.71 -9.07 5.70
N GLY A 432 -1.89 -8.04 6.53
CA GLY A 432 -2.62 -8.09 7.79
C GLY A 432 -4.08 -7.69 7.61
N GLY A 433 -4.92 -8.01 8.59
CA GLY A 433 -6.36 -7.67 8.59
C GLY A 433 -7.05 -7.97 7.26
N LEU A 434 -7.22 -9.22 6.88
CA LEU A 434 -7.90 -9.55 5.62
C LEU A 434 -9.41 -9.31 5.72
N THR A 435 -10.01 -8.74 4.68
CA THR A 435 -11.48 -8.76 4.55
C THR A 435 -11.94 -8.88 3.10
N ALA A 436 -12.84 -9.83 2.84
CA ALA A 436 -13.48 -9.98 1.55
C ALA A 436 -14.49 -8.85 1.31
N ALA A 437 -14.41 -8.20 0.17
CA ALA A 437 -15.38 -7.23 -0.32
C ALA A 437 -16.06 -7.74 -1.60
N ARG A 438 -16.96 -6.93 -2.17
CA ARG A 438 -17.81 -7.34 -3.30
C ARG A 438 -17.04 -7.82 -4.53
N ASP A 439 -15.91 -7.20 -4.81
CA ASP A 439 -15.13 -7.30 -6.05
C ASP A 439 -13.64 -7.52 -5.78
N GLY A 440 -13.26 -7.99 -4.59
CA GLY A 440 -11.88 -8.26 -4.23
C GLY A 440 -11.68 -8.48 -2.74
N ILE A 441 -10.43 -8.41 -2.31
CA ILE A 441 -9.99 -8.60 -0.94
C ILE A 441 -9.22 -7.37 -0.52
N TRP A 442 -9.66 -6.73 0.56
CA TRP A 442 -8.89 -5.69 1.23
C TRP A 442 -7.97 -6.32 2.26
N HIS A 443 -6.83 -5.66 2.47
CA HIS A 443 -5.95 -5.94 3.59
C HIS A 443 -5.28 -4.65 4.07
N ALA A 444 -4.93 -4.63 5.35
CA ALA A 444 -4.08 -3.63 5.95
C ALA A 444 -2.64 -4.12 5.88
N ASP A 445 -1.85 -3.53 4.99
CA ASP A 445 -0.49 -3.96 4.78
C ASP A 445 0.44 -3.38 5.85
N ARG A 446 1.14 -4.25 6.57
CA ARG A 446 1.97 -3.86 7.71
C ARG A 446 3.32 -3.26 7.30
N MET A 447 3.82 -3.60 6.12
CA MET A 447 5.10 -3.08 5.64
C MET A 447 4.91 -1.77 4.89
N ALA A 448 3.91 -1.68 4.02
CA ALA A 448 3.59 -0.47 3.27
C ALA A 448 2.85 0.58 4.11
N GLU A 449 2.20 0.17 5.21
CA GLU A 449 1.33 1.00 6.05
C GLU A 449 0.15 1.59 5.24
N LEU A 450 -0.39 0.79 4.32
CA LEU A 450 -1.49 1.15 3.42
C LEU A 450 -2.65 0.16 3.54
N LEU A 451 -3.84 0.60 3.17
CA LEU A 451 -4.92 -0.30 2.80
C LEU A 451 -4.75 -0.68 1.34
N ILE A 452 -4.76 -1.98 1.04
CA ILE A 452 -4.57 -2.46 -0.32
C ILE A 452 -5.72 -3.40 -0.67
N LYS A 453 -6.34 -3.17 -1.82
CA LYS A 453 -7.34 -4.05 -2.41
C LYS A 453 -6.73 -4.82 -3.56
N SER A 454 -6.83 -6.14 -3.51
CA SER A 454 -6.45 -7.03 -4.59
C SER A 454 -7.68 -7.76 -5.14
N ASP A 455 -7.62 -8.23 -6.38
CA ASP A 455 -8.51 -9.32 -6.79
C ASP A 455 -8.02 -10.66 -6.19
N VAL A 456 -8.75 -11.73 -6.47
CA VAL A 456 -8.42 -13.08 -5.97
C VAL A 456 -7.18 -13.69 -6.61
N ASP A 457 -6.67 -13.08 -7.68
CA ASP A 457 -5.44 -13.49 -8.37
C ASP A 457 -4.25 -12.59 -7.98
N GLY A 458 -4.45 -11.65 -7.06
CA GLY A 458 -3.42 -10.77 -6.50
C GLY A 458 -3.18 -9.49 -7.30
N LYS A 459 -3.99 -9.19 -8.32
CA LYS A 459 -3.88 -7.93 -9.06
C LYS A 459 -4.34 -6.77 -8.18
N LEU A 460 -3.56 -5.69 -8.16
CA LEU A 460 -3.97 -4.45 -7.50
C LEU A 460 -5.26 -3.90 -8.12
N LEU A 461 -6.26 -3.65 -7.28
CA LEU A 461 -7.53 -3.01 -7.64
C LEU A 461 -7.70 -1.63 -7.02
N ALA A 462 -7.13 -1.41 -5.84
CA ALA A 462 -7.17 -0.13 -5.15
C ALA A 462 -6.11 -0.12 -4.05
N PHE A 463 -5.73 1.08 -3.60
CA PHE A 463 -4.96 1.24 -2.39
C PHE A 463 -5.25 2.62 -1.79
N ALA A 464 -5.03 2.78 -0.50
CA ALA A 464 -5.39 3.96 0.25
C ALA A 464 -4.50 4.14 1.48
N ASP A 465 -4.42 5.38 1.95
CA ASP A 465 -3.89 5.68 3.26
C ASP A 465 -4.85 5.24 4.37
N LEU A 466 -4.32 5.08 5.58
CA LEU A 466 -5.12 4.96 6.79
C LEU A 466 -5.51 6.36 7.28
N PRO A 467 -6.80 6.74 7.29
CA PRO A 467 -7.20 8.09 7.72
C PRO A 467 -7.18 8.26 9.26
N PHE A 468 -6.58 7.33 9.97
CA PHE A 468 -6.46 7.26 11.43
C PHE A 468 -5.16 6.53 11.79
N GLY A 469 -4.60 6.86 12.97
CA GLY A 469 -3.50 6.11 13.59
C GLY A 469 -2.27 5.85 12.72
N VAL A 470 -1.36 5.02 13.23
CA VAL A 470 -0.15 4.61 12.50
C VAL A 470 -0.19 3.21 11.91
N GLU A 471 -1.01 2.32 12.47
CA GLU A 471 -1.17 0.93 12.06
C GLU A 471 -2.59 0.46 12.41
N THR A 472 -3.19 -0.39 11.57
CA THR A 472 -4.42 -1.11 11.92
C THR A 472 -4.18 -2.61 11.86
N ARG A 473 -4.70 -3.34 12.86
CA ARG A 473 -4.53 -4.79 12.98
C ARG A 473 -5.72 -5.60 12.44
N GLY A 474 -6.77 -4.92 11.97
CA GLY A 474 -8.00 -5.57 11.55
C GLY A 474 -8.91 -4.64 10.78
N ILE A 475 -9.48 -5.13 9.69
CA ILE A 475 -10.47 -4.42 8.89
C ILE A 475 -11.62 -5.36 8.54
N ALA A 476 -12.83 -4.83 8.40
CA ALA A 476 -14.01 -5.58 8.03
C ALA A 476 -14.83 -4.85 6.97
N TRP A 477 -15.41 -5.60 6.03
CA TRP A 477 -16.40 -5.08 5.10
C TRP A 477 -17.81 -5.46 5.56
N ASP A 478 -18.66 -4.47 5.82
CA ASP A 478 -20.04 -4.73 6.29
C ASP A 478 -21.04 -5.01 5.16
N GLY A 479 -20.59 -4.90 3.91
CA GLY A 479 -21.43 -4.97 2.70
C GLY A 479 -21.44 -3.67 1.90
N ASP A 480 -21.22 -2.53 2.55
CA ASP A 480 -21.29 -1.19 1.97
C ASP A 480 -20.09 -0.30 2.36
N THR A 481 -19.58 -0.46 3.58
CA THR A 481 -18.52 0.36 4.17
C THR A 481 -17.36 -0.51 4.66
N LEU A 482 -16.15 0.00 4.50
CA LEU A 482 -14.95 -0.60 5.07
C LEU A 482 -14.76 -0.06 6.49
N TRP A 483 -14.50 -0.93 7.43
CA TRP A 483 -14.27 -0.63 8.83
C TRP A 483 -12.87 -1.06 9.23
N ALA A 484 -12.28 -0.38 10.20
CA ALA A 484 -10.95 -0.69 10.67
C ALA A 484 -10.83 -0.49 12.19
N VAL A 485 -9.95 -1.27 12.80
CA VAL A 485 -9.59 -1.13 14.23
C VAL A 485 -8.59 0.01 14.39
N ASP A 486 -8.88 0.93 15.30
CA ASP A 486 -8.02 2.03 15.73
C ASP A 486 -7.67 1.79 17.22
N ASN A 487 -6.60 1.04 17.44
CA ASN A 487 -6.12 0.69 18.79
C ASN A 487 -5.63 1.92 19.56
N ASP A 488 -5.14 2.96 18.88
CA ASP A 488 -4.65 4.18 19.53
C ASP A 488 -5.78 4.94 20.26
N GLN A 489 -7.04 4.69 19.86
CA GLN A 489 -8.23 5.35 20.39
C GLN A 489 -9.32 4.39 20.86
N ASP A 490 -8.98 3.12 21.07
CA ASP A 490 -9.90 2.06 21.53
C ASP A 490 -11.24 2.12 20.79
N ARG A 491 -11.22 2.03 19.45
CA ARG A 491 -12.45 2.15 18.63
C ARG A 491 -12.33 1.38 17.32
N ILE A 492 -13.48 1.15 16.68
CA ILE A 492 -13.54 0.85 15.25
C ILE A 492 -14.02 2.09 14.49
N VAL A 493 -13.48 2.32 13.31
CA VAL A 493 -13.81 3.46 12.45
C VAL A 493 -14.28 2.97 11.10
N ALA A 494 -15.40 3.53 10.65
CA ALA A 494 -15.85 3.42 9.28
C ALA A 494 -15.03 4.38 8.43
N ILE A 495 -14.47 3.85 7.34
CA ILE A 495 -13.67 4.62 6.40
C ILE A 495 -14.34 4.59 5.03
N ALA A 496 -14.43 5.77 4.43
CA ALA A 496 -15.05 5.97 3.13
C ALA A 496 -14.13 6.78 2.22
N PRO A 497 -14.20 6.59 0.89
CA PRO A 497 -13.51 7.46 -0.06
C PRO A 497 -13.90 8.93 0.18
N ASN A 498 -12.91 9.82 0.21
CA ASN A 498 -13.13 11.25 0.38
C ASN A 498 -13.68 11.87 -0.91
N THR A 499 -15.00 11.79 -1.07
CA THR A 499 -15.70 12.32 -2.25
C THR A 499 -15.64 13.85 -2.36
N ARG A 500 -15.34 14.57 -1.27
CA ARG A 500 -15.20 16.04 -1.28
C ARG A 500 -13.90 16.49 -1.90
N ALA A 501 -12.79 15.81 -1.58
CA ALA A 501 -11.49 16.06 -2.21
C ALA A 501 -11.60 15.89 -3.73
N VAL A 502 -12.29 14.84 -4.16
CA VAL A 502 -12.63 14.55 -5.54
C VAL A 502 -13.48 15.66 -6.19
N GLY A 503 -14.55 16.12 -5.53
CA GLY A 503 -15.44 17.14 -6.10
C GLY A 503 -14.76 18.50 -6.29
N ALA A 504 -13.82 18.86 -5.42
CA ALA A 504 -13.01 20.08 -5.56
C ALA A 504 -12.04 20.01 -6.76
N LEU A 505 -11.53 18.82 -7.08
CA LEU A 505 -10.66 18.57 -8.23
C LEU A 505 -11.44 18.65 -9.54
N ASP A 506 -12.60 17.98 -9.59
CA ASP A 506 -13.51 18.04 -10.74
C ASP A 506 -13.98 19.48 -11.00
N ALA A 507 -14.20 20.29 -9.95
CA ALA A 507 -14.56 21.70 -10.09
C ALA A 507 -13.44 22.56 -10.70
N ALA A 508 -12.17 22.26 -10.38
CA ALA A 508 -11.02 22.97 -10.94
C ALA A 508 -10.73 22.56 -12.40
N GLU A 509 -10.94 21.29 -12.76
CA GLU A 509 -10.82 20.83 -14.15
C GLU A 509 -12.01 21.27 -15.00
N SER A 510 -13.25 21.20 -14.49
CA SER A 510 -14.44 21.66 -15.21
C SER A 510 -14.44 23.17 -15.46
N GLN A 511 -13.79 23.97 -14.60
CA GLN A 511 -13.53 25.39 -14.86
C GLN A 511 -12.60 25.65 -16.07
N ARG A 512 -11.84 24.65 -16.54
CA ARG A 512 -11.00 24.78 -17.75
C ARG A 512 -11.78 24.55 -19.05
N VAL A 513 -12.99 24.00 -18.98
CA VAL A 513 -13.82 23.70 -20.15
C VAL A 513 -14.88 24.77 -20.33
N ASP A 514 -14.68 25.67 -21.31
CA ASP A 514 -15.65 26.71 -21.64
C ASP A 514 -16.88 26.14 -22.36
N THR A 515 -17.89 25.78 -21.58
CA THR A 515 -19.18 25.29 -22.07
C THR A 515 -20.09 26.39 -22.64
N SER A 516 -19.72 27.67 -22.50
CA SER A 516 -20.55 28.77 -22.98
C SER A 516 -20.65 28.83 -24.51
N SER A 517 -19.68 28.20 -25.19
CA SER A 517 -19.63 28.07 -26.65
C SER A 517 -20.45 26.91 -27.22
N VAL A 518 -20.97 26.03 -26.36
CA VAL A 518 -21.63 24.79 -26.76
C VAL A 518 -23.04 25.06 -27.27
N SER A 519 -23.29 24.70 -28.53
CA SER A 519 -24.63 24.73 -29.12
C SER A 519 -24.90 23.42 -29.84
N LEU A 520 -25.86 22.65 -29.33
CA LEU A 520 -26.32 21.42 -29.99
C LEU A 520 -27.57 21.74 -30.81
N ALA A 521 -27.46 21.64 -32.13
CA ALA A 521 -28.59 21.75 -33.05
C ALA A 521 -28.76 20.42 -33.78
N ALA A 522 -29.63 19.56 -33.26
CA ALA A 522 -30.03 18.33 -33.93
C ALA A 522 -31.06 18.64 -35.02
N ASP A 523 -30.94 18.03 -36.19
CA ASP A 523 -31.96 18.15 -37.26
C ASP A 523 -33.21 17.27 -37.03
N GLY A 524 -33.23 16.52 -35.93
CA GLY A 524 -34.35 15.68 -35.47
C GLY A 524 -34.66 14.47 -36.37
N LEU A 525 -34.06 14.39 -37.57
CA LEU A 525 -34.34 13.37 -38.59
C LEU A 525 -33.15 12.46 -38.85
N ARG A 526 -31.92 12.95 -38.66
CA ARG A 526 -30.67 12.23 -38.96
C ARG A 526 -29.74 12.17 -37.77
N GLN A 527 -29.84 13.13 -36.85
CA GLN A 527 -29.00 13.21 -35.67
C GLN A 527 -29.82 13.11 -34.37
N ASP A 528 -29.45 12.17 -33.51
CA ASP A 528 -29.95 12.10 -32.15
C ASP A 528 -29.18 13.04 -31.22
N GLY A 529 -29.89 13.63 -30.25
CA GLY A 529 -29.32 14.63 -29.34
C GLY A 529 -28.24 14.05 -28.42
N PHE A 530 -28.26 12.73 -28.15
CA PHE A 530 -27.28 12.08 -27.28
C PHE A 530 -25.91 11.97 -27.96
N ALA A 531 -25.84 11.40 -29.16
CA ALA A 531 -24.58 11.30 -29.90
C ALA A 531 -24.01 12.67 -30.24
N LEU A 532 -24.85 13.69 -30.48
CA LEU A 532 -24.38 15.08 -30.62
C LEU A 532 -23.81 15.65 -29.31
N ALA A 533 -24.48 15.45 -28.18
CA ALA A 533 -23.98 15.89 -26.88
C ALA A 533 -22.65 15.19 -26.54
N PHE A 534 -22.54 13.92 -26.89
CA PHE A 534 -21.36 13.10 -26.65
C PHE A 534 -20.16 13.50 -27.53
N VAL A 535 -20.38 13.75 -28.83
CA VAL A 535 -19.37 14.33 -29.73
C VAL A 535 -18.85 15.66 -29.19
N GLU A 536 -19.77 16.51 -28.73
CA GLU A 536 -19.39 17.84 -28.26
C GLU A 536 -18.67 17.80 -26.91
N ALA A 537 -19.06 16.89 -26.01
CA ALA A 537 -18.32 16.62 -24.77
C ALA A 537 -16.91 16.09 -25.08
N ALA A 538 -16.78 15.16 -26.03
CA ALA A 538 -15.48 14.67 -26.49
C ALA A 538 -14.62 15.83 -27.05
N ARG A 539 -15.20 16.70 -27.89
CA ARG A 539 -14.52 17.88 -28.47
C ARG A 539 -14.02 18.83 -27.39
N LEU A 540 -14.83 19.12 -26.39
CA LEU A 540 -14.48 19.97 -25.25
C LEU A 540 -13.34 19.41 -24.40
N LEU A 541 -13.21 18.09 -24.36
CA LEU A 541 -12.13 17.37 -23.71
C LEU A 541 -10.91 17.13 -24.64
N GLY A 542 -10.88 17.79 -25.80
CA GLY A 542 -9.76 17.69 -26.74
C GLY A 542 -9.70 16.37 -27.51
N ARG A 543 -10.82 15.68 -27.66
CA ARG A 543 -10.96 14.45 -28.46
C ARG A 543 -11.73 14.73 -29.74
N ASP A 544 -11.23 14.22 -30.86
CA ASP A 544 -11.94 14.31 -32.14
C ASP A 544 -12.75 13.04 -32.37
N VAL A 545 -14.07 13.16 -32.31
CA VAL A 545 -15.00 12.04 -32.46
C VAL A 545 -16.07 12.47 -33.43
N ASP A 546 -16.19 11.76 -34.55
CA ASP A 546 -17.26 12.03 -35.49
C ASP A 546 -18.60 11.47 -34.98
N TYR A 547 -19.69 12.05 -35.47
CA TYR A 547 -21.04 11.68 -35.09
C TYR A 547 -21.38 10.21 -35.40
N SER A 548 -20.88 9.65 -36.51
CA SER A 548 -21.14 8.25 -36.87
C SER A 548 -20.49 7.29 -35.87
N THR A 549 -19.28 7.61 -35.41
CA THR A 549 -18.57 6.87 -34.37
C THR A 549 -19.30 6.95 -33.03
N ALA A 550 -19.67 8.16 -32.57
CA ALA A 550 -20.45 8.33 -31.34
C ALA A 550 -21.82 7.63 -31.39
N ARG A 551 -22.49 7.67 -32.55
CA ARG A 551 -23.77 6.99 -32.79
C ARG A 551 -23.63 5.46 -32.78
N ALA A 552 -22.53 4.93 -33.33
CA ALA A 552 -22.27 3.50 -33.34
C ALA A 552 -21.92 2.99 -31.93
N LEU A 553 -21.07 3.72 -31.21
CA LEU A 553 -20.64 3.40 -29.84
C LEU A 553 -21.78 3.47 -28.83
N SER A 554 -22.69 4.42 -28.97
CA SER A 554 -23.90 4.51 -28.13
C SER A 554 -24.93 3.40 -28.39
N GLY A 555 -24.62 2.44 -29.28
CA GLY A 555 -25.32 1.17 -29.38
C GLY A 555 -26.78 1.25 -29.84
N ASN A 556 -27.15 2.29 -30.61
CA ASN A 556 -28.55 2.50 -31.01
C ASN A 556 -29.47 2.61 -29.77
N ALA A 557 -29.04 3.34 -28.74
CA ALA A 557 -29.79 3.60 -27.51
C ALA A 557 -31.21 4.17 -27.75
N PHE A 558 -31.54 4.61 -28.97
CA PHE A 558 -32.86 5.09 -29.37
C PHE A 558 -33.28 4.52 -30.74
N SER A 559 -33.97 3.37 -30.73
CA SER A 559 -34.67 2.85 -31.92
C SER A 559 -35.84 3.77 -32.27
N HIS A 560 -35.96 4.17 -33.54
CA HIS A 560 -37.08 4.95 -34.07
C HIS A 560 -38.41 4.17 -34.01
N ARG A 561 -39.11 4.20 -32.86
CA ARG A 561 -40.58 4.10 -32.83
C ARG A 561 -41.15 5.43 -32.37
N LEU A 562 -40.85 6.49 -33.10
CA LEU A 562 -41.63 7.72 -33.04
C LEU A 562 -42.74 7.58 -34.07
N GLY A 563 -44.00 7.45 -33.60
CA GLY A 563 -45.15 7.69 -34.45
C GLY A 563 -45.08 9.13 -34.98
N SER A 564 -45.43 9.33 -36.24
CA SER A 564 -45.19 10.54 -37.05
C SER A 564 -45.80 11.85 -36.52
N GLU A 565 -46.40 11.86 -35.33
CA GLU A 565 -47.11 13.01 -34.75
C GLU A 565 -46.61 13.42 -33.35
N ALA A 566 -45.63 12.74 -32.77
CA ALA A 566 -45.08 13.11 -31.46
C ALA A 566 -43.95 14.13 -31.59
N ALA A 567 -44.12 15.32 -30.99
CA ALA A 567 -43.03 16.28 -30.83
C ALA A 567 -41.91 15.66 -29.99
N CYS A 568 -40.64 15.81 -30.42
CA CYS A 568 -39.45 15.35 -29.70
C CYS A 568 -39.32 16.07 -28.34
N ALA A 569 -40.01 15.56 -27.33
CA ALA A 569 -39.61 15.69 -25.93
C ALA A 569 -38.74 14.46 -25.64
N ALA A 570 -37.44 14.67 -25.37
CA ALA A 570 -36.54 13.61 -24.98
C ALA A 570 -36.83 13.24 -23.51
N TRP A 571 -37.48 12.09 -23.30
CA TRP A 571 -37.68 11.50 -21.98
C TRP A 571 -36.59 10.47 -21.74
N TRP A 572 -35.82 10.65 -20.67
CA TRP A 572 -34.70 9.82 -20.29
C TRP A 572 -35.17 8.91 -19.16
N HIS A 573 -35.65 7.70 -19.48
CA HIS A 573 -35.95 6.71 -18.44
C HIS A 573 -34.80 5.71 -18.33
N ALA A 574 -34.21 5.62 -17.14
CA ALA A 574 -33.08 4.76 -16.74
C ALA A 574 -33.39 3.25 -16.74
N ALA A 575 -34.30 2.78 -17.58
CA ALA A 575 -34.65 1.38 -17.67
C ALA A 575 -33.97 0.76 -18.90
N SER A 576 -32.83 0.08 -18.68
CA SER A 576 -32.17 -0.93 -19.54
C SER A 576 -30.87 -0.58 -20.31
N ARG A 577 -30.22 0.58 -20.17
CA ARG A 577 -29.11 0.95 -21.09
C ARG A 577 -27.85 1.62 -20.51
N ASP A 578 -27.60 1.53 -19.20
CA ASP A 578 -26.39 2.09 -18.56
C ASP A 578 -25.06 1.59 -19.16
N HIS A 579 -25.05 0.38 -19.70
CA HIS A 579 -23.85 -0.23 -20.28
C HIS A 579 -23.39 0.50 -21.55
N GLY A 580 -24.30 0.82 -22.48
CA GLY A 580 -23.92 1.43 -23.77
C GLY A 580 -23.31 2.83 -23.64
N ILE A 581 -23.70 3.59 -22.61
CA ILE A 581 -23.10 4.91 -22.34
C ILE A 581 -21.69 4.74 -21.75
N ARG A 582 -21.50 3.80 -20.83
CA ARG A 582 -20.18 3.50 -20.24
C ARG A 582 -19.21 2.96 -21.29
N ASP A 583 -19.64 1.99 -22.09
CA ASP A 583 -18.81 1.37 -23.13
C ASP A 583 -18.37 2.40 -24.19
N ALA A 584 -19.28 3.30 -24.58
CA ALA A 584 -18.96 4.38 -25.53
C ALA A 584 -17.95 5.38 -24.95
N ALA A 585 -18.13 5.76 -23.69
CA ALA A 585 -17.21 6.66 -23.00
C ALA A 585 -15.82 6.01 -22.85
N GLU A 586 -15.78 4.75 -22.42
CA GLU A 586 -14.54 4.00 -22.22
C GLU A 586 -13.75 3.85 -23.52
N ALA A 587 -14.42 3.58 -24.65
CA ALA A 587 -13.79 3.51 -25.98
C ALA A 587 -13.10 4.81 -26.43
N LEU A 588 -13.39 5.93 -25.77
CA LEU A 588 -12.82 7.25 -26.05
C LEU A 588 -11.95 7.78 -24.90
N GLY A 589 -11.68 6.95 -23.90
CA GLY A 589 -10.95 7.34 -22.69
C GLY A 589 -11.73 8.34 -21.82
N LEU A 590 -13.07 8.30 -21.87
CA LEU A 590 -13.99 9.11 -21.09
C LEU A 590 -14.66 8.25 -20.00
N ARG A 591 -15.12 8.88 -18.91
CA ARG A 591 -15.86 8.19 -17.83
C ARG A 591 -17.22 8.82 -17.61
N VAL A 592 -18.22 7.99 -17.32
CA VAL A 592 -19.62 8.41 -17.11
C VAL A 592 -19.98 8.21 -15.65
N ARG A 593 -20.52 9.25 -15.02
CA ARG A 593 -21.08 9.19 -13.66
C ARG A 593 -22.59 9.38 -13.72
N GLN A 594 -23.32 8.52 -13.01
CA GLN A 594 -24.74 8.75 -12.75
C GLN A 594 -24.87 9.75 -11.61
N ILE A 595 -25.61 10.84 -11.83
CA ILE A 595 -25.93 11.81 -10.78
C ILE A 595 -27.23 11.35 -10.12
N ALA A 596 -27.28 11.35 -8.78
CA ALA A 596 -28.49 11.01 -8.05
C ALA A 596 -29.61 12.01 -8.42
N ASP A 597 -30.80 11.49 -8.67
CA ASP A 597 -31.94 12.29 -9.13
C ASP A 597 -32.46 13.16 -7.98
N GLU A 598 -31.91 14.36 -7.83
CA GLU A 598 -32.35 15.33 -6.84
C GLU A 598 -33.68 15.99 -7.28
N GLY A 599 -34.78 15.23 -7.22
CA GLY A 599 -36.11 15.80 -7.02
C GLY A 599 -37.10 15.81 -8.20
N PHE A 600 -37.03 14.88 -9.16
CA PHE A 600 -38.13 14.70 -10.11
C PHE A 600 -39.06 13.54 -9.70
N THR A 601 -40.17 13.87 -9.03
CA THR A 601 -41.23 12.90 -8.63
C THR A 601 -42.54 13.06 -9.42
N GLY A 602 -42.51 13.74 -10.57
CA GLY A 602 -43.71 13.99 -11.36
C GLY A 602 -44.25 12.74 -12.05
N ASP A 603 -45.54 12.45 -11.84
CA ASP A 603 -46.29 11.43 -12.57
C ASP A 603 -46.33 11.81 -14.07
N PRO A 604 -45.93 10.91 -14.99
CA PRO A 604 -45.87 11.19 -16.42
C PRO A 604 -47.20 11.63 -17.06
N ASP A 605 -48.35 11.40 -16.43
CA ASP A 605 -49.66 11.76 -16.99
C ASP A 605 -50.04 13.25 -16.80
N ASP A 606 -49.38 13.98 -15.90
CA ASP A 606 -49.69 15.40 -15.62
C ASP A 606 -49.21 16.37 -16.73
N ALA A 607 -48.40 15.90 -17.68
CA ALA A 607 -47.81 16.74 -18.73
C ALA A 607 -48.66 16.84 -20.02
N ALA A 608 -49.75 16.10 -20.15
CA ALA A 608 -50.61 16.15 -21.34
C ALA A 608 -51.58 17.36 -21.36
N GLY A 609 -51.55 18.22 -20.33
CA GLY A 609 -52.46 19.36 -20.16
C GLY A 609 -51.83 20.75 -20.11
N MET A 610 -50.52 20.92 -20.39
CA MET A 610 -49.84 22.23 -20.38
C MET A 610 -49.27 22.66 -21.72
#